data_AF-A0A946U9V0-F1
#
_entry.id   AF-A0A946U9V0-F1
#
_cell.length_a   1.000
_cell.length_b   1.000
_cell.length_c   1.000
_cell.angle_alpha   90.00
_cell.angle_beta   90.00
_cell.angle_gamma   90.00
#
_symmetry.space_group_name_H-M   'P 1'
#
loop_
_entity.id
_entity.type
_entity.pdbx_description
1 polymer ?
#
loop_
_entity_poly.entity_id
_entity_poly.type
_entity_poly.pdbx_seq_one_letter_code
_entity_poly.pdbx_strand_id
1 'polypeptide(L)'
;RHQAKFLWHYRKSLGRDQMLLSSLTALAIMAPGSFSSPGALFKRKGPRTNVSTTERLDAVYTPRLKVDSAYESWFQPTRVTLSNGELNPVLAEDALATRFRRQPVQKLAVQGA
;
A
#
# COMPACT_ATOMS: atom_id res chain seq x y z
N ARG A 1 6.44 -20.93 5.17
CA ARG A 1 7.05 -22.28 4.97
C ARG A 1 8.56 -22.29 5.30
N HIS A 2 9.34 -21.28 4.90
CA HIS A 2 10.79 -21.21 5.18
C HIS A 2 11.13 -21.05 6.68
N GLN A 3 10.40 -20.22 7.43
CA GLN A 3 10.63 -20.05 8.88
C GLN A 3 10.42 -21.35 9.68
N ALA A 4 9.40 -22.13 9.35
CA ALA A 4 9.12 -23.40 10.02
C ALA A 4 10.21 -24.45 9.77
N LYS A 5 10.72 -24.53 8.53
CA LYS A 5 11.86 -25.39 8.20
C LYS A 5 13.13 -24.94 8.94
N PHE A 6 13.39 -23.64 8.97
CA PHE A 6 14.52 -23.06 9.71
C PHE A 6 14.46 -23.44 11.21
N LEU A 7 13.33 -23.19 11.87
CA LEU A 7 13.17 -23.53 13.29
C LEU A 7 13.33 -25.04 13.53
N TRP A 8 12.82 -25.89 12.63
CA TRP A 8 12.95 -27.34 12.74
C TRP A 8 14.39 -27.85 12.57
N HIS A 9 15.14 -27.29 11.61
CA HIS A 9 16.54 -27.66 11.37
C HIS A 9 17.45 -27.19 12.52
N TYR A 10 17.21 -26.00 13.04
CA TYR A 10 18.07 -25.38 14.04
C TYR A 10 17.59 -25.57 15.49
N ARG A 11 16.52 -26.33 15.74
CA ARG A 11 16.00 -26.59 17.10
C ARG A 11 16.97 -27.20 18.10
N LYS A 12 18.01 -27.88 17.62
CA LYS A 12 19.04 -28.51 18.49
C LYS A 12 20.32 -27.69 18.60
N SER A 13 20.49 -26.66 17.75
CA SER A 13 21.72 -25.89 17.64
C SER A 13 21.57 -24.44 18.10
N LEU A 14 20.36 -23.89 18.06
CA LEU A 14 20.09 -22.51 18.48
C LEU A 14 19.59 -22.47 19.92
N GLY A 15 20.10 -21.50 20.68
CA GLY A 15 19.56 -21.18 22.00
C GLY A 15 18.12 -20.69 21.92
N ARG A 16 17.35 -20.84 23.00
CA ARG A 16 15.94 -20.41 23.07
C ARG A 16 15.77 -18.94 22.69
N ASP A 17 16.69 -18.10 23.13
CA ASP A 17 16.66 -16.66 22.87
C ASP A 17 16.89 -16.33 21.38
N GLN A 18 17.81 -17.05 20.74
CA GLN A 18 18.10 -16.90 19.31
C GLN A 18 16.91 -17.35 18.45
N MET A 19 16.22 -18.43 18.85
CA MET A 19 14.99 -18.85 18.18
C MET A 19 13.90 -17.78 18.30
N LEU A 20 13.75 -17.19 19.48
CA LEU A 20 12.76 -16.14 19.75
C LEU A 20 13.05 -14.87 18.92
N LEU A 21 14.30 -14.39 18.92
CA LEU A 21 14.73 -13.27 18.08
C LEU A 21 14.49 -13.53 16.58
N SER A 22 14.83 -14.71 16.07
CA SER A 22 14.61 -15.05 14.66
C SER A 22 13.13 -15.07 14.26
N SER A 23 12.25 -15.45 15.20
CA SER A 23 10.81 -15.48 14.96
C SER A 23 10.20 -14.08 14.98
N LEU A 24 10.66 -13.21 15.89
CA LEU A 24 10.28 -11.81 15.95
C LEU A 24 10.67 -11.05 14.67
N THR A 25 11.89 -11.24 14.19
CA THR A 25 12.35 -10.60 12.95
C THR A 25 11.58 -11.10 11.73
N ALA A 26 11.35 -12.40 11.62
CA ALA A 26 10.51 -12.96 10.55
C ALA A 26 9.08 -12.38 10.58
N LEU A 27 8.51 -12.19 11.78
CA LEU A 27 7.18 -11.61 11.96
C LEU A 27 7.15 -10.12 11.59
N ALA A 28 8.18 -9.35 11.96
CA ALA A 28 8.30 -7.94 11.61
C ALA A 28 8.40 -7.74 10.08
N ILE A 29 9.10 -8.62 9.37
CA ILE A 29 9.20 -8.59 7.90
C ILE A 29 7.87 -8.95 7.24
N MET A 30 7.18 -9.99 7.75
CA MET A 30 5.93 -10.47 7.17
C MET A 30 4.72 -9.58 7.48
N ALA A 31 4.76 -8.84 8.59
CA ALA A 31 3.66 -8.03 9.08
C ALA A 31 4.14 -6.69 9.69
N PRO A 32 4.73 -5.79 8.88
CA PRO A 32 5.34 -4.54 9.39
C PRO A 32 4.34 -3.63 10.11
N GLY A 33 3.08 -3.57 9.65
CA GLY A 33 2.02 -2.78 10.29
C GLY A 33 1.49 -3.37 11.59
N SER A 34 1.53 -4.69 11.77
CA SER A 34 1.07 -5.36 12.99
C SER A 34 2.13 -5.36 14.09
N PHE A 35 3.41 -5.30 13.71
CA PHE A 35 4.53 -5.23 14.64
C PHE A 35 4.69 -3.83 15.27
N SER A 36 4.46 -2.78 14.48
CA SER A 36 4.58 -1.38 14.93
C SER A 36 3.32 -0.83 15.63
N SER A 37 2.15 -1.42 15.40
CA SER A 37 0.89 -0.98 16.01
C SER A 37 -0.03 -2.16 16.35
N PRO A 38 -0.05 -2.63 17.62
CA PRO A 38 -0.93 -3.72 18.04
C PRO A 38 -2.41 -3.43 17.78
N GLY A 39 -2.81 -2.16 17.83
CA GLY A 39 -4.18 -1.72 17.55
C GLY A 39 -4.59 -1.80 16.07
N ALA A 40 -3.64 -1.90 15.14
CA ALA A 40 -3.92 -2.05 13.72
C ALA A 40 -4.47 -3.45 13.34
N LEU A 41 -4.20 -4.47 14.17
CA LEU A 41 -4.73 -5.83 13.99
C LEU A 41 -6.26 -5.89 14.17
N PHE A 42 -6.82 -5.02 15.00
CA PHE A 42 -8.26 -4.97 15.30
C PHE A 42 -9.01 -3.92 14.45
N LYS A 43 -8.31 -3.07 13.69
CA LYS A 43 -8.96 -2.07 12.84
C LYS A 43 -9.45 -2.68 11.53
N ARG A 44 -10.76 -2.58 11.28
CA ARG A 44 -11.39 -3.01 10.04
C ARG A 44 -10.80 -2.23 8.87
N LYS A 45 -10.27 -2.92 7.85
CA LYS A 45 -9.67 -2.29 6.66
C LYS A 45 -10.74 -1.49 5.90
N GLY A 46 -10.76 -0.17 6.08
CA GLY A 46 -11.61 0.75 5.31
C GLY A 46 -11.21 0.89 3.83
N PRO A 47 -12.09 1.50 3.01
CA PRO A 47 -11.83 1.77 1.60
C PRO A 47 -10.58 2.65 1.42
N ARG A 48 -9.79 2.36 0.37
CA ARG A 48 -8.42 2.84 0.18
C ARG A 48 -8.36 4.25 -0.43
N THR A 49 -7.48 5.08 0.12
CA THR A 49 -6.86 6.25 -0.53
C THR A 49 -5.35 6.07 -0.47
N ASN A 50 -4.67 6.10 -1.61
CA ASN A 50 -3.21 5.95 -1.70
C ASN A 50 -2.62 7.32 -2.04
N VAL A 51 -1.52 7.73 -1.37
CA VAL A 51 -0.82 9.01 -1.67
C VAL A 51 0.32 8.82 -2.67
N SER A 52 0.85 7.60 -2.80
CA SER A 52 1.84 7.22 -3.81
C SER A 52 1.73 5.71 -4.00
N THR A 53 1.55 5.30 -5.25
CA THR A 53 1.17 4.01 -5.89
C THR A 53 1.31 2.67 -5.13
N THR A 54 2.08 2.55 -4.05
CA THR A 54 2.28 1.29 -3.31
C THR A 54 2.09 1.38 -1.79
N GLU A 55 2.12 2.57 -1.19
CA GLU A 55 1.99 2.69 0.27
C GLU A 55 0.56 3.05 0.67
N ARG A 56 -0.02 2.17 1.50
CA ARG A 56 -1.30 2.41 2.14
C ARG A 56 -1.10 3.58 3.11
N LEU A 57 -1.93 4.61 3.00
CA LEU A 57 -1.95 5.69 3.97
C LEU A 57 -2.09 5.08 5.37
N ASP A 58 -1.13 5.37 6.25
CA ASP A 58 -1.20 4.89 7.62
C ASP A 58 -2.50 5.42 8.24
N ALA A 59 -3.15 4.61 9.08
CA ALA A 59 -4.39 5.00 9.74
C ALA A 59 -4.21 6.21 10.68
N VAL A 60 -2.96 6.58 10.94
CA VAL A 60 -2.54 7.73 11.76
C VAL A 60 -2.20 8.95 10.90
N TYR A 61 -2.13 8.83 9.57
CA TYR A 61 -1.84 9.96 8.70
C TYR A 61 -2.95 11.00 8.81
N THR A 62 -2.67 12.04 9.59
CA THR A 62 -3.47 13.24 9.67
C THR A 62 -2.67 14.30 8.93
N PRO A 63 -3.15 14.81 7.79
CA PRO A 63 -2.41 15.83 7.05
C PRO A 63 -2.20 17.04 7.97
N ARG A 64 -0.97 17.57 8.00
CA ARG A 64 -0.60 18.72 8.84
C ARG A 64 -1.46 19.95 8.52
N LEU A 65 -1.89 20.06 7.27
CA LEU A 65 -2.82 21.07 6.78
C LEU A 65 -4.12 20.35 6.42
N LYS A 66 -5.16 20.51 7.24
CA LYS A 66 -6.49 20.03 6.90
C LYS A 66 -7.05 20.90 5.78
N VAL A 67 -7.66 20.26 4.80
CA VAL A 67 -8.44 20.98 3.79
C VAL A 67 -9.64 21.58 4.51
N ASP A 68 -9.86 22.88 4.32
CA ASP A 68 -11.05 23.55 4.83
C ASP A 68 -12.31 22.94 4.17
N SER A 69 -13.39 22.79 4.94
CA SER A 69 -14.64 22.16 4.49
C SER A 69 -15.21 22.78 3.21
N ALA A 70 -15.01 24.08 2.98
CA ALA A 70 -15.47 24.76 1.78
C ALA A 70 -14.76 24.24 0.50
N TYR A 71 -13.58 23.65 0.64
CA TYR A 71 -12.76 23.17 -0.47
C TYR A 71 -12.67 21.64 -0.53
N GLU A 72 -13.23 20.92 0.43
CA GLU A 72 -13.11 19.46 0.52
C GLU A 72 -13.53 18.75 -0.78
N SER A 73 -14.60 19.22 -1.43
CA SER A 73 -15.11 18.65 -2.69
C SER A 73 -14.08 18.65 -3.83
N TRP A 74 -13.15 19.61 -3.84
CA TRP A 74 -12.12 19.73 -4.87
C TRP A 74 -10.96 18.75 -4.67
N PHE A 75 -10.76 18.29 -3.44
CA PHE A 75 -9.69 17.36 -3.07
C PHE A 75 -10.19 15.91 -2.92
N GLN A 76 -11.49 15.67 -3.06
CA GLN A 76 -12.03 14.32 -3.09
C GLN A 76 -11.62 13.63 -4.42
N PRO A 77 -10.96 12.46 -4.36
CA PRO A 77 -10.55 11.77 -5.57
C PRO A 77 -11.80 11.32 -6.35
N THR A 78 -11.86 11.71 -7.63
CA THR A 78 -12.91 11.25 -8.53
C THR A 78 -12.81 9.73 -8.69
N ARG A 79 -13.86 9.02 -8.27
CA ARG A 79 -13.91 7.57 -8.45
C ARG A 79 -14.11 7.23 -9.92
N VAL A 80 -13.24 6.35 -10.44
CA VAL A 80 -13.36 5.81 -11.80
C VAL A 80 -14.60 4.93 -11.93
N THR A 81 -14.91 4.16 -10.89
CA THR A 81 -16.07 3.28 -10.84
C THR A 81 -17.02 3.64 -9.69
N LEU A 82 -18.30 3.45 -9.96
CA LEU A 82 -19.38 3.56 -8.98
C LEU A 82 -19.38 2.34 -8.04
N SER A 83 -20.16 2.41 -6.97
CA SER A 83 -20.25 1.33 -5.97
C SER A 83 -20.80 0.01 -6.52
N ASN A 84 -21.56 0.05 -7.62
CA ASN A 84 -22.06 -1.10 -8.35
C ASN A 84 -21.02 -1.67 -9.34
N GLY A 85 -19.85 -1.05 -9.47
CA GLY A 85 -18.81 -1.45 -10.41
C GLY A 85 -18.95 -0.85 -11.81
N GLU A 86 -19.99 -0.05 -12.08
CA GLU A 86 -20.16 0.64 -13.36
C GLU A 86 -19.19 1.81 -13.50
N LEU A 87 -18.88 2.21 -14.73
CA LEU A 87 -18.01 3.34 -15.03
C LEU A 87 -18.69 4.65 -14.64
N ASN A 88 -17.96 5.56 -14.00
CA ASN A 88 -18.49 6.87 -13.66
C ASN A 88 -18.88 7.62 -14.95
N PRO A 89 -20.14 8.04 -15.13
CA PRO A 89 -20.61 8.66 -16.37
C PRO A 89 -19.87 9.96 -16.72
N VAL A 90 -19.42 10.71 -15.71
CA VAL A 90 -18.62 11.93 -15.89
C VAL A 90 -17.28 11.63 -16.57
N LEU A 91 -16.73 10.44 -16.33
CA LEU A 91 -15.45 9.99 -16.89
C LEU A 91 -15.62 9.05 -18.08
N ALA A 92 -16.86 8.69 -18.43
CA ALA A 92 -17.11 7.63 -19.40
C ALA A 92 -16.65 8.02 -20.81
N GLU A 93 -16.94 9.24 -21.24
CA GLU A 93 -16.53 9.73 -22.56
C GLU A 93 -15.00 9.81 -22.67
N ASP A 94 -14.33 10.42 -21.69
CA ASP A 94 -12.86 10.53 -21.67
C ASP A 94 -12.19 9.16 -21.63
N ALA A 95 -12.67 8.26 -20.77
CA ALA A 95 -12.12 6.91 -20.64
C ALA A 95 -12.26 6.10 -21.94
N LEU A 96 -13.39 6.23 -22.63
CA LEU A 96 -13.67 5.54 -23.91
C LEU A 96 -13.01 6.22 -25.11
N ALA A 97 -12.77 7.53 -25.05
CA ALA A 97 -12.07 8.30 -26.08
C ALA A 97 -10.57 7.94 -26.15
N THR A 98 -9.97 7.52 -25.03
CA THR A 98 -8.61 6.97 -25.01
C THR A 98 -8.54 5.58 -25.69
N ARG A 99 -8.51 5.58 -27.02
CA ARG A 99 -7.87 4.49 -27.77
C ARG A 99 -6.38 4.53 -27.42
N PHE A 100 -5.94 3.75 -26.44
CA PHE A 100 -4.54 3.68 -26.03
C PHE A 100 -3.62 3.36 -27.22
N ARG A 101 -3.11 4.39 -27.89
CA ARG A 101 -1.93 4.25 -28.75
C ARG A 101 -0.76 4.16 -27.79
N ARG A 102 -0.29 2.93 -27.52
CA ARG A 102 0.94 2.72 -26.76
C ARG A 102 2.06 3.52 -27.42
N GLN A 103 2.41 4.67 -26.86
CA GLN A 103 3.62 5.36 -27.28
C GLN A 103 4.80 4.52 -26.78
N PRO A 104 5.73 4.13 -27.67
CA PRO A 104 6.95 3.46 -27.24
C PRO A 104 7.70 4.42 -26.31
N VAL A 105 8.00 3.96 -25.10
CA VAL A 105 8.76 4.70 -24.09
C VAL A 105 10.11 5.08 -24.70
N GLN A 106 10.28 6.36 -25.07
CA GLN A 106 11.59 6.88 -25.45
C GLN A 106 12.45 6.92 -24.19
N LYS A 107 13.44 6.02 -24.11
CA LYS A 107 14.53 6.13 -23.13
C LYS A 107 15.24 7.46 -23.39
N LEU A 108 15.01 8.45 -22.53
CA LEU A 108 15.86 9.64 -22.46
C LEU A 108 17.26 9.18 -22.05
N ALA A 109 18.17 9.13 -23.03
CA ALA A 109 19.59 9.00 -22.78
C ALA A 109 20.06 10.30 -22.14
N VAL A 110 20.29 10.27 -20.82
CA VAL A 110 20.98 11.33 -20.10
C VAL A 110 22.43 11.30 -20.55
N GLN A 111 22.79 12.15 -21.51
CA GLN A 111 24.19 12.48 -21.79
C GLN A 111 24.64 13.49 -20.72
N GLY A 112 25.52 13.02 -19.83
CA GLY A 112 26.23 13.87 -18.89
C GLY A 112 27.14 14.84 -19.64
N ALA A 113 27.13 16.09 -19.20
CA ALA A 113 28.12 17.12 -19.51
C ALA A 113 29.29 17.01 -18.53
#